data_AF-A0A5J4XTT8-F1
#
_entry.id   AF-A0A5J4XTT8-F1
#
_cell.length_a   1.000
_cell.length_b   1.000
_cell.length_c   1.000
_cell.angle_alpha   90.00
_cell.angle_beta   90.00
_cell.angle_gamma   90.00
#
_symmetry.space_group_name_H-M   'P 1'
#
loop_
_entity.id
_entity.type
_entity.pdbx_description
1 polymer ?
#
loop_
_entity_poly.entity_id
_entity_poly.type
_entity_poly.pdbx_seq_one_letter_code
_entity_poly.pdbx_strand_id
1 'polypeptide(L)'
;MVSVLPVNKLAYRDRKEARAAHSKIKCLSSPTALPLQAKHTLLALATGNSLRDLIQLNEGDPALKAVVEEFFRGQEPKLPNFEANFQQLLVKKKTHFNRPKEVIVNTIVRRLPARMIACSSVQQAADLYEDASCLPGASTAKHLMTQHKLTVNGPLYPRDEGGPSCLLRAMNASGRPCIVKLLDTRVSLDSSEQPGGAEAAAVRLVYDTAAVQEAVPVVRAELITLHLSADHGSTGHGPGKYAAIVMPQYCGSVAAQVQMSEAAIEAGAQRMLRALEHVHSKELVHTDVKGDNIFVDMDGDWWLGDLGSAVEVAAAVQSTTDWFSQQKLKGQPAKTRYD
;
A
#
# COMPACT_ATOMS: atom_id res chain seq x y z
N MET A 1 36.36 47.32 5.46
CA MET A 1 34.96 47.66 5.76
C MET A 1 34.19 46.35 5.94
N VAL A 2 33.96 45.93 7.19
CA VAL A 2 33.09 44.80 7.53
C VAL A 2 32.06 45.34 8.50
N SER A 3 30.83 45.51 8.03
CA SER A 3 29.72 45.98 8.87
C SER A 3 29.20 44.83 9.72
N VAL A 4 29.27 44.98 11.03
CA VAL A 4 28.61 44.11 12.01
C VAL A 4 27.12 44.46 12.02
N LEU A 5 26.26 43.51 11.65
CA LEU A 5 24.80 43.63 11.82
C LEU A 5 24.41 43.30 13.29
N PRO A 6 23.38 43.95 13.86
CA PRO A 6 23.02 43.78 15.26
C PRO A 6 22.30 42.45 15.50
N VAL A 7 22.69 41.76 16.58
CA VAL A 7 22.04 40.55 17.09
C VAL A 7 20.59 40.88 17.46
N ASN A 8 19.67 40.20 16.78
CA ASN A 8 18.24 40.43 16.82
C ASN A 8 17.66 40.05 18.20
N LYS A 9 17.13 41.04 18.95
CA LYS A 9 16.50 40.87 20.28
C LYS A 9 15.26 39.95 20.29
N LEU A 10 14.75 39.55 19.12
CA LEU A 10 13.61 38.64 18.96
C LEU A 10 13.92 37.19 19.37
N ALA A 11 15.14 36.69 19.13
CA ALA A 11 15.49 35.29 19.40
C ALA A 11 15.57 34.93 20.90
N TYR A 12 15.71 35.94 21.78
CA TYR A 12 15.82 35.72 23.23
C TYR A 12 14.44 35.62 23.92
N ARG A 13 13.39 36.20 23.31
CA ARG A 13 12.00 36.12 23.82
C ARG A 13 11.39 34.73 23.55
N ASP A 14 11.64 34.17 22.37
CA ASP A 14 11.13 32.85 21.96
C ASP A 14 11.67 31.70 22.84
N ARG A 15 12.92 31.75 23.30
CA ARG A 15 13.48 30.70 24.17
C ARG A 15 12.87 30.67 25.56
N LYS A 16 12.41 31.82 26.08
CA LYS A 16 11.81 31.92 27.42
C LYS A 16 10.35 31.44 27.40
N GLU A 17 9.62 31.76 26.34
CA GLU A 17 8.24 31.26 26.11
C GLU A 17 8.22 29.77 25.75
N ALA A 18 9.15 29.29 24.92
CA ALA A 18 9.30 27.87 24.61
C ALA A 18 9.64 27.03 25.86
N ARG A 19 10.50 27.53 26.76
CA ARG A 19 10.79 26.87 28.05
C ARG A 19 9.58 26.88 29.00
N ALA A 20 8.78 27.94 29.01
CA ALA A 20 7.55 28.00 29.80
C ALA A 20 6.47 27.01 29.28
N ALA A 21 6.36 26.85 27.96
CA ALA A 21 5.48 25.86 27.33
C ALA A 21 5.96 24.42 27.59
N HIS A 22 7.26 24.15 27.47
CA HIS A 22 7.85 22.84 27.78
C HIS A 22 7.70 22.47 29.27
N SER A 23 7.83 23.45 30.18
CA SER A 23 7.61 23.27 31.61
C SER A 23 6.16 22.93 31.94
N LYS A 24 5.17 23.54 31.25
CA LYS A 24 3.75 23.20 31.40
C LYS A 24 3.40 21.81 30.86
N ILE A 25 4.04 21.38 29.77
CA ILE A 25 3.86 20.03 29.21
C ILE A 25 4.49 18.96 30.13
N LYS A 26 5.63 19.23 30.75
CA LYS A 26 6.28 18.30 31.71
C LYS A 26 5.51 18.12 33.02
N CYS A 27 4.68 19.08 33.41
CA CYS A 27 3.79 18.97 34.58
C CYS A 27 2.54 18.10 34.36
N LEU A 28 2.29 17.62 33.13
CA LEU A 28 1.12 16.79 32.77
C LEU A 28 1.39 15.27 32.80
N SER A 29 2.47 14.85 33.46
CA SER A 29 2.79 13.43 33.71
C SER A 29 2.02 12.81 34.88
N SER A 30 1.02 13.51 35.44
CA SER A 30 0.10 12.89 36.40
C SER A 30 -0.93 12.00 35.67
N PRO A 31 -1.35 10.86 36.24
CA PRO A 31 -2.01 9.80 35.48
C PRO A 31 -3.48 10.07 35.09
N THR A 32 -4.07 11.22 35.43
CA THR A 32 -5.55 11.35 35.48
C THR A 32 -6.21 12.46 34.67
N ALA A 33 -5.50 13.27 33.87
CA ALA A 33 -6.11 14.52 33.37
C ALA A 33 -6.50 14.59 31.89
N LEU A 34 -6.19 13.62 31.02
CA LEU A 34 -6.61 13.70 29.60
C LEU A 34 -7.01 12.34 29.02
N PRO A 35 -8.17 12.24 28.33
CA PRO A 35 -8.55 11.06 27.55
C PRO A 35 -7.47 10.69 26.52
N LEU A 36 -7.23 9.40 26.33
CA LEU A 36 -6.20 8.87 25.42
C LEU A 36 -6.34 9.43 24.00
N GLN A 37 -7.58 9.68 23.57
CA GLN A 37 -7.92 10.24 22.26
C GLN A 37 -7.43 11.69 22.09
N ALA A 38 -7.58 12.53 23.12
CA ALA A 38 -7.06 13.91 23.11
C ALA A 38 -5.53 13.95 23.14
N LYS A 39 -4.90 13.01 23.87
CA LYS A 39 -3.44 12.83 23.82
C LYS A 39 -2.97 12.46 22.43
N HIS A 40 -3.63 11.51 21.76
CA HIS A 40 -3.28 11.09 20.40
C HIS A 40 -3.49 12.22 19.37
N THR A 41 -4.57 13.00 19.49
CA THR A 41 -4.81 14.17 18.62
C THR A 41 -3.75 15.24 18.81
N LEU A 42 -3.39 15.60 20.06
CA LEU A 42 -2.32 16.56 20.33
C LEU A 42 -0.94 16.03 19.91
N LEU A 43 -0.68 14.73 20.07
CA LEU A 43 0.57 14.11 19.62
C LEU A 43 0.66 14.10 18.09
N ALA A 44 -0.42 13.77 17.38
CA ALA A 44 -0.50 13.77 15.93
C ALA A 44 -0.38 15.18 15.32
N LEU A 45 -0.87 16.20 16.03
CA LEU A 45 -0.68 17.60 15.67
C LEU A 45 0.77 18.05 15.94
N ALA A 46 1.42 17.54 17.00
CA ALA A 46 2.76 17.96 17.45
C ALA A 46 3.94 17.16 16.86
N THR A 47 3.72 16.09 16.08
CA THR A 47 4.80 15.38 15.39
C THR A 47 5.37 16.24 14.26
N GLY A 48 6.39 17.04 14.59
CA GLY A 48 7.29 17.70 13.63
C GLY A 48 7.13 19.21 13.49
N ASN A 49 6.05 19.81 13.99
CA ASN A 49 5.73 21.23 13.80
C ASN A 49 5.49 21.94 15.15
N SER A 50 5.81 23.24 15.23
CA SER A 50 5.47 24.05 16.39
C SER A 50 3.95 24.30 16.43
N LEU A 51 3.39 24.56 17.62
CA LEU A 51 1.96 24.88 17.77
C LEU A 51 1.55 26.11 16.94
N ARG A 52 2.50 27.00 16.60
CA ARG A 52 2.31 28.15 15.70
C ARG A 52 2.15 27.72 14.24
N ASP A 53 2.87 26.69 13.80
CA ASP A 53 2.83 26.21 12.42
C ASP A 53 1.49 25.51 12.13
N LEU A 54 0.90 24.85 13.13
CA LEU A 54 -0.47 24.33 13.08
C LEU A 54 -1.55 25.41 12.91
N ILE A 55 -1.30 26.62 13.44
CA ILE A 55 -2.21 27.77 13.33
C ILE A 55 -2.13 28.37 11.93
N GLN A 56 -0.93 28.46 11.34
CA GLN A 56 -0.75 28.97 9.98
C GLN A 56 -1.24 27.98 8.90
N LEU A 57 -1.12 26.67 9.13
CA LEU A 57 -1.61 25.66 8.17
C LEU A 57 -3.14 25.56 8.09
N ASN A 58 -3.88 26.09 9.09
CA ASN A 58 -5.32 25.85 9.25
C ASN A 58 -6.17 27.14 9.32
N GLU A 59 -5.74 28.25 8.73
CA GLU A 59 -6.54 29.49 8.69
C GLU A 59 -7.94 29.32 8.04
N GLY A 60 -8.18 28.20 7.34
CA GLY A 60 -9.46 27.87 6.71
C GLY A 60 -10.47 27.04 7.52
N ASP A 61 -10.13 26.52 8.71
CA ASP A 61 -11.06 25.69 9.51
C ASP A 61 -11.46 26.39 10.85
N PRO A 62 -12.67 26.99 10.91
CA PRO A 62 -13.18 27.66 12.11
C PRO A 62 -13.24 26.75 13.34
N ALA A 63 -13.44 25.44 13.16
CA ALA A 63 -13.55 24.50 14.27
C ALA A 63 -12.20 24.22 14.92
N LEU A 64 -11.13 24.11 14.12
CA LEU A 64 -9.77 23.90 14.62
C LEU A 64 -9.22 25.16 15.29
N LYS A 65 -9.57 26.34 14.76
CA LYS A 65 -9.25 27.64 15.37
C LYS A 65 -9.86 27.79 16.77
N ALA A 66 -11.13 27.40 16.93
CA ALA A 66 -11.82 27.45 18.22
C ALA A 66 -11.15 26.57 19.29
N VAL A 67 -10.72 25.35 18.92
CA VAL A 67 -9.98 24.43 19.81
C VAL A 67 -8.68 25.05 20.30
N VAL A 68 -7.92 25.66 19.40
CA VAL A 68 -6.63 26.28 19.74
C VAL A 68 -6.85 27.49 20.64
N GLU A 69 -7.87 28.31 20.37
CA GLU A 69 -8.22 29.45 21.21
C GLU A 69 -8.69 29.05 22.61
N GLU A 70 -9.52 28.00 22.74
CA GLU A 70 -9.97 27.46 24.03
C GLU A 70 -8.78 26.92 24.85
N PHE A 71 -7.86 26.21 24.19
CA PHE A 71 -6.63 25.72 24.81
C PHE A 71 -5.77 26.86 25.37
N PHE A 72 -5.63 27.97 24.63
CA PHE A 72 -4.90 29.14 25.11
C PHE A 72 -5.61 29.91 26.24
N ARG A 73 -6.94 29.78 26.36
CA ARG A 73 -7.73 30.33 27.48
C ARG A 73 -7.67 29.46 28.74
N GLY A 74 -6.94 28.34 28.72
CA GLY A 74 -6.86 27.42 29.85
C GLY A 74 -8.17 26.65 30.11
N GLN A 75 -9.09 26.67 29.15
CA GLN A 75 -10.27 25.82 29.16
C GLN A 75 -9.93 24.49 28.50
N GLU A 76 -10.52 23.41 28.98
CA GLU A 76 -10.40 22.12 28.30
C GLU A 76 -11.09 22.23 26.94
N PRO A 77 -10.35 22.16 25.83
CA PRO A 77 -10.93 22.47 24.53
C PRO A 77 -11.91 21.37 24.13
N LYS A 78 -13.10 21.77 23.68
CA LYS A 78 -14.07 20.82 23.12
C LYS A 78 -13.60 20.41 21.74
N LEU A 79 -13.03 19.22 21.63
CA LEU A 79 -12.61 18.67 20.34
C LEU A 79 -13.84 18.55 19.40
N PRO A 80 -13.73 19.03 18.15
CA PRO A 80 -14.75 18.84 17.13
C PRO A 80 -15.04 17.36 16.98
N ASN A 81 -16.30 17.01 16.75
CA ASN A 81 -16.64 15.67 16.34
C ASN A 81 -16.22 15.47 14.88
N PHE A 82 -14.94 15.19 14.68
CA PHE A 82 -14.32 15.01 13.36
C PHE A 82 -15.00 13.91 12.55
N GLU A 83 -15.50 12.87 13.21
CA GLU A 83 -16.29 11.81 12.55
C GLU A 83 -17.61 12.37 12.01
N ALA A 84 -18.36 13.13 12.82
CA ALA A 84 -19.60 13.75 12.36
C ALA A 84 -19.35 14.77 11.23
N ASN A 85 -18.28 15.57 11.33
CA ASN A 85 -17.89 16.50 10.27
C ASN A 85 -17.55 15.77 8.97
N PHE A 86 -16.78 14.69 9.06
CA PHE A 86 -16.44 13.84 7.91
C PHE A 86 -17.69 13.20 7.28
N GLN A 87 -18.59 12.64 8.09
CA GLN A 87 -19.85 12.07 7.61
C GLN A 87 -20.73 13.14 6.94
N GLN A 88 -20.77 14.36 7.47
CA GLN A 88 -21.48 15.47 6.82
C GLN A 88 -20.86 15.84 5.48
N LEU A 89 -19.53 15.86 5.35
CA LEU A 89 -18.86 16.08 4.07
C LEU A 89 -19.21 14.98 3.05
N LEU A 90 -19.31 13.73 3.50
CA LEU A 90 -19.67 12.59 2.65
C LEU A 90 -21.12 12.59 2.17
N VAL A 91 -22.07 13.14 2.93
CA VAL A 91 -23.51 13.12 2.60
C VAL A 91 -23.96 14.42 1.88
N LYS A 92 -23.06 15.40 1.73
CA LYS A 92 -23.36 16.62 0.95
C LYS A 92 -23.67 16.23 -0.50
N LYS A 93 -24.69 16.88 -1.09
CA LYS A 93 -25.24 16.63 -2.46
C LYS A 93 -24.26 16.53 -3.64
N LYS A 94 -22.98 16.83 -3.44
CA LYS A 94 -21.92 16.75 -4.45
C LYS A 94 -21.18 15.41 -4.49
N THR A 95 -21.38 14.52 -3.51
CA THR A 95 -20.87 13.14 -3.55
C THR A 95 -21.96 12.18 -4.04
N HIS A 96 -21.56 11.00 -4.51
CA HIS A 96 -22.47 9.90 -4.81
C HIS A 96 -22.75 9.00 -3.58
N PHE A 97 -22.23 9.35 -2.41
CA PHE A 97 -22.31 8.57 -1.17
C PHE A 97 -23.50 9.00 -0.29
N ASN A 98 -24.73 8.85 -0.78
CA ASN A 98 -25.94 9.19 -0.01
C ASN A 98 -26.10 8.33 1.27
N ARG A 99 -25.44 7.17 1.33
CA ARG A 99 -25.41 6.28 2.49
C ARG A 99 -24.05 5.58 2.60
N PRO A 100 -23.05 6.20 3.26
CA PRO A 100 -21.73 5.60 3.45
C PRO A 100 -21.84 4.27 4.20
N LYS A 101 -21.08 3.26 3.76
CA LYS A 101 -21.00 1.96 4.45
C LYS A 101 -20.30 2.15 5.78
N GLU A 102 -20.97 1.78 6.87
CA GLU A 102 -20.48 1.93 8.24
C GLU A 102 -19.11 1.27 8.45
N VAL A 103 -18.89 0.12 7.82
CA VAL A 103 -17.60 -0.60 7.88
C VAL A 103 -16.45 0.25 7.33
N ILE A 104 -16.66 1.02 6.26
CA ILE A 104 -15.63 1.88 5.66
C ILE A 104 -15.38 3.09 6.56
N VAL A 105 -16.45 3.72 7.06
CA VAL A 105 -16.33 4.85 8.01
C VAL A 105 -15.56 4.43 9.27
N ASN A 106 -15.91 3.28 9.86
CA ASN A 106 -15.20 2.71 11.00
C ASN A 106 -13.72 2.42 10.69
N THR A 107 -13.44 2.00 9.45
CA THR A 107 -12.06 1.78 8.99
C THR A 107 -11.27 3.10 8.97
N ILE A 108 -11.87 4.18 8.47
CA ILE A 108 -11.27 5.52 8.43
C ILE A 108 -11.00 6.04 9.85
N VAL A 109 -12.01 5.97 10.72
CA VAL A 109 -11.90 6.45 12.11
C VAL A 109 -10.77 5.71 12.85
N ARG A 110 -10.65 4.39 12.66
CA ARG A 110 -9.66 3.57 13.37
C ARG A 110 -8.27 3.63 12.77
N ARG A 111 -8.15 3.66 11.44
CA ARG A 111 -6.86 3.48 10.74
C ARG A 111 -6.31 4.76 10.13
N LEU A 112 -7.17 5.72 9.80
CA LEU A 112 -6.81 6.95 9.11
C LEU A 112 -7.29 8.23 9.85
N PRO A 113 -7.21 8.32 11.19
CA PRO A 113 -7.79 9.45 11.92
C PRO A 113 -7.16 10.79 11.53
N ALA A 114 -5.84 10.82 11.27
CA ALA A 114 -5.15 12.04 10.86
C ALA A 114 -5.62 12.56 9.50
N ARG A 115 -5.86 11.66 8.52
CA ARG A 115 -6.38 12.05 7.20
C ARG A 115 -7.83 12.54 7.31
N MET A 116 -8.64 11.90 8.14
CA MET A 116 -10.02 12.31 8.41
C MET A 116 -10.08 13.71 9.03
N ILE A 117 -9.21 13.99 10.01
CA ILE A 117 -9.11 15.31 10.64
C ILE A 117 -8.69 16.39 9.63
N ALA A 118 -7.84 16.04 8.67
CA ALA A 118 -7.37 16.96 7.63
C ALA A 118 -8.40 17.19 6.50
N CYS A 119 -9.50 16.44 6.43
CA CYS A 119 -10.53 16.63 5.42
C CYS A 119 -11.32 17.91 5.68
N SER A 120 -11.14 18.90 4.80
CA SER A 120 -11.86 20.19 4.84
C SER A 120 -12.85 20.38 3.70
N SER A 121 -12.84 19.48 2.70
CA SER A 121 -13.67 19.57 1.51
C SER A 121 -14.41 18.27 1.20
N VAL A 122 -15.47 18.39 0.41
CA VAL A 122 -16.28 17.25 -0.06
C VAL A 122 -15.43 16.29 -0.89
N GLN A 123 -14.55 16.81 -1.76
CA GLN A 123 -13.68 15.97 -2.60
C GLN A 123 -12.68 15.19 -1.76
N GLN A 124 -12.00 15.83 -0.80
CA GLN A 124 -11.06 15.14 0.09
C GLN A 124 -11.75 14.05 0.92
N ALA A 125 -13.00 14.27 1.33
CA ALA A 125 -13.76 13.26 2.05
C ALA A 125 -14.12 12.06 1.15
N ALA A 126 -14.53 12.33 -0.09
CA ALA A 126 -14.79 11.30 -1.11
C ALA A 126 -13.53 10.49 -1.42
N ASP A 127 -12.40 11.15 -1.73
CA ASP A 127 -11.12 10.50 -2.00
C ASP A 127 -10.67 9.61 -0.83
N LEU A 128 -10.79 10.11 0.41
CA LEU A 128 -10.43 9.33 1.61
C LEU A 128 -11.35 8.12 1.79
N TYR A 129 -12.64 8.27 1.49
CA TYR A 129 -13.60 7.18 1.58
C TYR A 129 -13.33 6.10 0.53
N GLU A 130 -13.03 6.49 -0.70
CA GLU A 130 -12.62 5.60 -1.78
C GLU A 130 -11.31 4.89 -1.45
N ASP A 131 -10.27 5.61 -1.04
CA ASP A 131 -9.01 5.03 -0.58
C ASP A 131 -9.22 4.00 0.54
N ALA A 132 -10.08 4.32 1.51
CA ALA A 132 -10.39 3.44 2.63
C ALA A 132 -11.22 2.22 2.22
N SER A 133 -12.05 2.35 1.19
CA SER A 133 -12.81 1.24 0.61
C SER A 133 -11.92 0.19 -0.04
N CYS A 134 -10.73 0.60 -0.49
CA CYS A 134 -9.73 -0.29 -1.06
C CYS A 134 -8.84 -0.96 -0.02
N LEU A 135 -8.86 -0.53 1.25
CA LEU A 135 -8.06 -1.17 2.29
C LEU A 135 -8.49 -2.63 2.50
N PRO A 136 -7.53 -3.54 2.76
CA PRO A 136 -7.88 -4.92 3.06
C PRO A 136 -8.78 -4.97 4.29
N GLY A 137 -9.82 -5.78 4.20
CA GLY A 137 -10.75 -6.02 5.30
C GLY A 137 -10.05 -6.53 6.56
N ALA A 138 -10.67 -6.31 7.71
CA ALA A 138 -10.08 -6.67 9.02
C ALA A 138 -9.71 -8.15 9.11
N SER A 139 -10.48 -9.04 8.48
CA SER A 139 -10.17 -10.47 8.44
C SER A 139 -8.94 -10.78 7.58
N THR A 140 -8.85 -10.29 6.35
CA THR A 140 -7.67 -10.49 5.47
C THR A 140 -6.38 -10.04 6.16
N ALA A 141 -6.40 -8.83 6.75
CA ALA A 141 -5.25 -8.32 7.49
C ALA A 141 -4.90 -9.17 8.70
N LYS A 142 -5.91 -9.65 9.45
CA LYS A 142 -5.71 -10.54 10.60
C LYS A 142 -5.12 -11.89 10.18
N HIS A 143 -5.59 -12.50 9.10
CA HIS A 143 -5.07 -13.79 8.63
C HIS A 143 -3.60 -13.70 8.19
N LEU A 144 -3.27 -12.71 7.38
CA LEU A 144 -1.90 -12.45 6.94
C LEU A 144 -0.95 -12.18 8.12
N MET A 145 -1.41 -11.40 9.11
CA MET A 145 -0.63 -11.13 10.32
C MET A 145 -0.45 -12.39 11.19
N THR A 146 -1.55 -13.08 11.51
CA THR A 146 -1.51 -14.20 12.47
C THR A 146 -0.77 -15.42 11.92
N GLN A 147 -1.02 -15.77 10.66
CA GLN A 147 -0.49 -16.98 10.02
C GLN A 147 0.90 -16.76 9.42
N HIS A 148 1.19 -15.57 8.87
CA HIS A 148 2.43 -15.30 8.11
C HIS A 148 3.23 -14.09 8.59
N LYS A 149 2.82 -13.44 9.69
CA LYS A 149 3.50 -12.25 10.25
C LYS A 149 3.64 -11.09 9.25
N LEU A 150 2.68 -10.98 8.32
CA LEU A 150 2.61 -9.91 7.33
C LEU A 150 1.68 -8.79 7.81
N THR A 151 2.20 -7.58 7.90
CA THR A 151 1.40 -6.38 8.15
C THR A 151 1.00 -5.77 6.83
N VAL A 152 -0.28 -5.83 6.46
CA VAL A 152 -0.76 -5.29 5.19
C VAL A 152 -1.43 -3.92 5.32
N ASN A 153 -1.26 -3.11 4.29
CA ASN A 153 -1.91 -1.84 4.10
C ASN A 153 -2.77 -1.86 2.82
N GLY A 154 -3.19 -0.70 2.34
CA GLY A 154 -3.98 -0.56 1.11
C GLY A 154 -3.34 -1.16 -0.14
N PRO A 155 -4.07 -1.12 -1.26
CA PRO A 155 -3.61 -1.69 -2.51
C PRO A 155 -2.34 -1.00 -2.99
N LEU A 156 -1.57 -1.69 -3.81
CA LEU A 156 -0.43 -1.11 -4.50
C LEU A 156 -0.86 0.04 -5.41
N TYR A 157 -2.00 -0.13 -6.12
CA TYR A 157 -2.57 0.81 -7.08
C TYR A 157 -4.00 1.22 -6.67
N PRO A 158 -4.17 2.27 -5.84
CA PRO A 158 -5.47 2.63 -5.26
C PRO A 158 -6.48 3.31 -6.19
N ARG A 159 -6.10 3.72 -7.42
CA ARG A 159 -6.91 4.62 -8.27
C ARG A 159 -7.12 4.18 -9.72
N ASP A 160 -6.61 3.03 -10.13
CA ASP A 160 -6.93 2.52 -11.46
C ASP A 160 -8.35 1.96 -11.41
N GLU A 161 -9.27 2.50 -12.23
CA GLU A 161 -10.69 2.07 -12.37
C GLU A 161 -10.86 0.59 -12.81
N GLY A 162 -9.79 -0.20 -12.73
CA GLY A 162 -9.71 -1.65 -12.92
C GLY A 162 -8.43 -2.27 -12.34
N GLY A 163 -7.71 -1.57 -11.45
CA GLY A 163 -6.48 -2.09 -10.85
C GLY A 163 -6.76 -3.34 -9.99
N PRO A 164 -5.87 -4.36 -9.99
CA PRO A 164 -6.13 -5.58 -9.22
C PRO A 164 -6.15 -5.27 -7.73
N SER A 165 -7.34 -5.31 -7.12
CA SER A 165 -7.52 -5.21 -5.65
C SER A 165 -6.80 -6.33 -4.88
N CYS A 166 -6.23 -7.30 -5.59
CA CYS A 166 -5.45 -8.39 -5.05
C CYS A 166 -3.99 -8.03 -4.70
N LEU A 167 -3.44 -6.91 -5.18
CA LEU A 167 -2.07 -6.48 -4.86
C LEU A 167 -2.06 -5.53 -3.66
N LEU A 168 -1.52 -5.98 -2.53
CA LEU A 168 -1.46 -5.24 -1.27
C LEU A 168 -0.03 -4.84 -0.93
N ARG A 169 0.15 -3.63 -0.39
CA ARG A 169 1.41 -3.23 0.23
C ARG A 169 1.54 -3.91 1.59
N ALA A 170 2.72 -4.39 1.93
CA ALA A 170 2.96 -5.11 3.17
C ALA A 170 4.35 -4.86 3.77
N MET A 171 4.50 -5.18 5.05
CA MET A 171 5.79 -5.37 5.71
C MET A 171 5.86 -6.79 6.27
N ASN A 172 7.00 -7.45 6.06
CA ASN A 172 7.25 -8.77 6.64
C ASN A 172 7.71 -8.69 8.10
N ALA A 173 7.94 -9.85 8.72
CA ALA A 173 8.36 -9.94 10.13
C ALA A 173 9.67 -9.20 10.45
N SER A 174 10.53 -8.96 9.45
CA SER A 174 11.79 -8.20 9.59
C SER A 174 11.62 -6.70 9.34
N GLY A 175 10.40 -6.23 9.08
CA GLY A 175 10.12 -4.83 8.75
C GLY A 175 10.52 -4.44 7.32
N ARG A 176 10.82 -5.40 6.44
CA ARG A 176 11.13 -5.10 5.04
C ARG A 176 9.85 -4.90 4.22
N PRO A 177 9.77 -3.86 3.38
CA PRO A 177 8.66 -3.67 2.46
C PRO A 177 8.53 -4.83 1.46
N CYS A 178 7.30 -5.29 1.26
CA CYS A 178 6.95 -6.34 0.32
C CYS A 178 5.55 -6.10 -0.25
N ILE A 179 5.23 -6.83 -1.32
CA ILE A 179 3.93 -6.84 -1.96
C ILE A 179 3.31 -8.23 -1.75
N VAL A 180 2.01 -8.27 -1.47
CA VAL A 180 1.23 -9.49 -1.37
C VAL A 180 0.20 -9.50 -2.50
N LYS A 181 0.31 -10.45 -3.43
CA LYS A 181 -0.69 -10.72 -4.47
C LYS A 181 -1.61 -11.85 -4.01
N LEU A 182 -2.87 -11.54 -3.71
CA LEU A 182 -3.88 -12.55 -3.39
C LEU A 182 -4.31 -13.28 -4.68
N LEU A 183 -4.39 -14.61 -4.63
CA LEU A 183 -4.81 -15.42 -5.78
C LEU A 183 -6.27 -15.85 -5.62
N ASP A 184 -7.03 -15.86 -6.72
CA ASP A 184 -8.49 -16.04 -6.70
C ASP A 184 -8.93 -17.50 -6.56
N THR A 185 -8.04 -18.46 -6.86
CA THR A 185 -8.39 -19.89 -6.81
C THR A 185 -8.30 -20.44 -5.39
N ARG A 186 -9.45 -20.85 -4.85
CA ARG A 186 -9.57 -21.54 -3.55
C ARG A 186 -9.71 -23.05 -3.72
N VAL A 187 -9.31 -23.78 -2.69
CA VAL A 187 -9.61 -25.22 -2.55
C VAL A 187 -10.22 -25.50 -1.17
N SER A 188 -10.90 -26.63 -1.03
CA SER A 188 -11.45 -27.07 0.26
C SER A 188 -10.33 -27.24 1.31
N LEU A 189 -10.65 -27.01 2.59
CA LEU A 189 -9.71 -27.26 3.69
C LEU A 189 -9.23 -28.72 3.75
N ASP A 190 -10.11 -29.65 3.38
CA ASP A 190 -9.82 -31.09 3.39
C ASP A 190 -9.16 -31.56 2.08
N SER A 191 -9.06 -30.70 1.07
CA SER A 191 -8.43 -31.05 -0.20
C SER A 191 -6.91 -31.17 -0.06
N SER A 192 -6.34 -32.17 -0.73
CA SER A 192 -4.89 -32.31 -0.94
C SER A 192 -4.35 -31.38 -2.04
N GLU A 193 -5.24 -30.76 -2.82
CA GLU A 193 -4.86 -29.82 -3.88
C GLU A 193 -4.24 -28.55 -3.31
N GLN A 194 -3.43 -27.90 -4.14
CA GLN A 194 -2.80 -26.62 -3.81
C GLN A 194 -3.67 -25.45 -4.33
N PRO A 195 -3.92 -24.40 -3.51
CA PRO A 195 -4.65 -23.23 -3.97
C PRO A 195 -3.82 -22.35 -4.91
N GLY A 196 -4.48 -21.38 -5.55
CA GLY A 196 -3.85 -20.34 -6.38
C GLY A 196 -3.80 -20.61 -7.88
N GLY A 197 -4.26 -21.78 -8.34
CA GLY A 197 -4.45 -22.07 -9.76
C GLY A 197 -3.15 -22.08 -10.57
N ALA A 198 -3.25 -21.70 -11.84
CA ALA A 198 -2.13 -21.74 -12.80
C ALA A 198 -0.96 -20.85 -12.39
N GLU A 199 -1.21 -19.65 -11.87
CA GLU A 199 -0.14 -18.73 -11.46
C GLU A 199 0.68 -19.31 -10.29
N ALA A 200 0.01 -19.88 -9.28
CA ALA A 200 0.70 -20.55 -8.18
C ALA A 200 1.50 -21.77 -8.66
N ALA A 201 1.00 -22.52 -9.64
CA ALA A 201 1.72 -23.63 -10.24
C ALA A 201 2.97 -23.16 -10.99
N ALA A 202 2.84 -22.11 -11.80
CA ALA A 202 3.97 -21.51 -12.52
C ALA A 202 5.05 -21.00 -11.56
N VAL A 203 4.67 -20.29 -10.48
CA VAL A 203 5.59 -19.85 -9.43
C VAL A 203 6.34 -21.05 -8.84
N ARG A 204 5.66 -22.15 -8.47
CA ARG A 204 6.33 -23.33 -7.90
C ARG A 204 7.36 -23.95 -8.85
N LEU A 205 7.06 -24.00 -10.15
CA LEU A 205 7.98 -24.53 -11.16
C LEU A 205 9.19 -23.61 -11.36
N VAL A 206 8.97 -22.30 -11.40
CA VAL A 206 10.02 -21.30 -11.59
C VAL A 206 10.96 -21.22 -10.39
N TYR A 207 10.45 -21.37 -9.16
CA TYR A 207 11.26 -21.34 -7.92
C TYR A 207 11.40 -22.72 -7.26
N ASP A 208 11.78 -23.73 -8.03
CA ASP A 208 11.94 -25.10 -7.52
C ASP A 208 13.05 -25.26 -6.46
N THR A 209 14.01 -24.34 -6.43
CA THR A 209 15.19 -24.39 -5.54
C THR A 209 15.57 -23.00 -5.03
N ALA A 210 16.09 -22.94 -3.80
CA ALA A 210 16.57 -21.70 -3.19
C ALA A 210 17.73 -21.06 -3.96
N ALA A 211 18.56 -21.86 -4.64
CA ALA A 211 19.68 -21.37 -5.45
C ALA A 211 19.22 -20.55 -6.67
N VAL A 212 18.06 -20.88 -7.26
CA VAL A 212 17.47 -20.14 -8.38
C VAL A 212 17.06 -18.73 -7.98
N GLN A 213 16.55 -18.55 -6.75
CA GLN A 213 16.12 -17.24 -6.24
C GLN A 213 17.28 -16.24 -6.11
N GLU A 214 18.52 -16.70 -6.02
CA GLU A 214 19.70 -15.84 -5.91
C GLU A 214 20.38 -15.55 -7.25
N ALA A 215 20.29 -16.46 -8.23
CA ALA A 215 21.07 -16.39 -9.46
C ALA A 215 20.32 -15.91 -10.70
N VAL A 216 18.98 -16.06 -10.73
CA VAL A 216 18.18 -15.79 -11.94
C VAL A 216 17.42 -14.47 -11.79
N PRO A 217 17.42 -13.58 -12.81
CA PRO A 217 16.72 -12.28 -12.76
C PRO A 217 15.19 -12.40 -12.93
N VAL A 218 14.56 -13.32 -12.20
CA VAL A 218 13.10 -13.38 -12.01
C VAL A 218 12.79 -12.87 -10.61
N VAL A 219 11.76 -12.03 -10.47
CA VAL A 219 11.30 -11.44 -9.20
C VAL A 219 11.27 -12.48 -8.11
N ARG A 220 11.90 -12.25 -6.96
CA ARG A 220 11.83 -13.23 -5.87
C ARG A 220 10.39 -13.35 -5.37
N ALA A 221 9.87 -14.57 -5.32
CA ALA A 221 8.49 -14.82 -4.91
C ALA A 221 8.41 -15.99 -3.92
N GLU A 222 7.66 -15.78 -2.84
CA GLU A 222 7.29 -16.80 -1.87
C GLU A 222 5.79 -17.05 -1.97
N LEU A 223 5.41 -18.32 -2.14
CA LEU A 223 4.00 -18.71 -2.16
C LEU A 223 3.54 -19.10 -0.76
N ILE A 224 2.61 -18.35 -0.20
CA ILE A 224 2.02 -18.60 1.12
C ILE A 224 0.60 -19.15 0.99
N THR A 225 0.17 -19.94 1.97
CA THR A 225 -1.19 -20.50 2.04
C THR A 225 -1.95 -19.93 3.24
N LEU A 226 -3.12 -19.37 2.99
CA LEU A 226 -4.04 -18.83 4.00
C LEU A 226 -5.17 -19.82 4.26
N HIS A 227 -5.44 -20.07 5.54
CA HIS A 227 -6.53 -20.95 5.97
C HIS A 227 -7.66 -20.13 6.56
N LEU A 228 -8.83 -20.18 5.93
CA LEU A 228 -10.06 -19.52 6.39
C LEU A 228 -11.04 -20.58 6.89
N SER A 229 -11.37 -20.54 8.18
CA SER A 229 -12.40 -21.39 8.80
C SER A 229 -13.81 -20.83 8.62
N ALA A 230 -14.83 -21.64 8.91
CA ALA A 230 -16.24 -21.26 8.84
C ALA A 230 -16.60 -20.08 9.76
N ASP A 231 -15.85 -19.90 10.86
CA ASP A 231 -16.03 -18.81 11.82
C ASP A 231 -15.70 -17.42 11.25
N HIS A 232 -15.15 -17.38 10.03
CA HIS A 232 -14.76 -16.15 9.34
C HIS A 232 -15.73 -15.72 8.24
N GLY A 233 -16.99 -16.18 8.29
CA GLY A 233 -18.05 -15.89 7.30
C GLY A 233 -18.42 -14.41 7.05
N SER A 234 -17.70 -13.45 7.63
CA SER A 234 -17.87 -12.02 7.38
C SER A 234 -17.10 -11.49 6.15
N THR A 235 -16.32 -12.33 5.47
CA THR A 235 -15.43 -11.90 4.36
C THR A 235 -16.04 -11.94 2.98
N GLY A 236 -17.28 -12.42 2.80
CA GLY A 236 -17.82 -12.71 1.46
C GLY A 236 -17.10 -13.86 0.73
N HIS A 237 -16.06 -14.42 1.34
CA HIS A 237 -15.30 -15.58 0.87
C HIS A 237 -15.56 -16.75 1.81
N GLY A 238 -16.00 -17.89 1.25
CA GLY A 238 -16.29 -19.08 2.04
C GLY A 238 -15.02 -19.70 2.67
N PRO A 239 -15.18 -20.65 3.61
CA PRO A 239 -14.03 -21.36 4.19
C PRO A 239 -13.23 -22.10 3.11
N GLY A 240 -11.92 -22.21 3.31
CA GLY A 240 -11.03 -22.84 2.34
C GLY A 240 -9.55 -22.50 2.55
N LYS A 241 -8.72 -23.11 1.72
CA LYS A 241 -7.32 -22.72 1.53
C LYS A 241 -7.23 -21.75 0.37
N TYR A 242 -6.51 -20.66 0.58
CA TYR A 242 -6.23 -19.63 -0.39
C TYR A 242 -4.72 -19.50 -0.55
N ALA A 243 -4.25 -19.03 -1.70
CA ALA A 243 -2.85 -18.76 -1.93
C ALA A 243 -2.61 -17.25 -2.06
N ALA A 244 -1.41 -16.82 -1.68
CA ALA A 244 -0.92 -15.51 -2.00
C ALA A 244 0.57 -15.57 -2.34
N ILE A 245 1.02 -14.67 -3.20
CA ILE A 245 2.42 -14.51 -3.56
C ILE A 245 2.98 -13.31 -2.79
N VAL A 246 4.05 -13.52 -2.05
CA VAL A 246 4.80 -12.47 -1.37
C VAL A 246 6.07 -12.19 -2.17
N MET A 247 6.28 -10.94 -2.54
CA MET A 247 7.45 -10.52 -3.32
C MET A 247 8.07 -9.24 -2.75
N PRO A 248 9.38 -8.99 -2.93
CA PRO A 248 9.98 -7.71 -2.58
C PRO A 248 9.26 -6.55 -3.27
N GLN A 249 9.24 -5.40 -2.61
CA GLN A 249 8.79 -4.17 -3.26
C GLN A 249 9.94 -3.56 -4.07
N TYR A 250 9.78 -3.53 -5.39
CA TYR A 250 10.70 -2.88 -6.33
C TYR A 250 10.41 -1.39 -6.46
N CYS A 251 11.38 -0.64 -7.00
CA CYS A 251 11.32 0.82 -7.14
C CYS A 251 10.29 1.26 -8.19
N GLY A 252 10.09 0.41 -9.20
CA GLY A 252 9.13 0.62 -10.27
C GLY A 252 9.24 -0.48 -11.32
N SER A 253 8.64 -0.23 -12.48
CA SER A 253 8.79 -1.06 -13.67
C SER A 253 9.59 -0.33 -14.74
N VAL A 254 10.02 -1.04 -15.78
CA VAL A 254 10.69 -0.46 -16.95
C VAL A 254 9.74 0.49 -17.69
N ALA A 255 8.44 0.17 -17.77
CA ALA A 255 7.44 1.04 -18.39
C ALA A 255 7.29 2.41 -17.71
N ALA A 256 7.61 2.51 -16.42
CA ALA A 256 7.57 3.75 -15.67
C ALA A 256 8.85 4.61 -15.79
N GLN A 257 9.89 4.12 -16.48
CA GLN A 257 11.16 4.84 -16.61
C GLN A 257 11.09 5.87 -17.74
N VAL A 258 11.60 7.08 -17.49
CA VAL A 258 11.49 8.19 -18.44
C VAL A 258 12.50 8.07 -19.59
N GLN A 259 13.78 7.80 -19.27
CA GLN A 259 14.86 7.61 -20.26
C GLN A 259 15.97 6.72 -19.68
N MET A 260 16.49 5.82 -20.51
CA MET A 260 17.60 4.93 -20.16
C MET A 260 18.68 5.03 -21.24
N SER A 261 19.96 4.90 -20.85
CA SER A 261 21.06 4.81 -21.81
C SER A 261 21.01 3.49 -22.58
N GLU A 262 21.57 3.45 -23.78
CA GLU A 262 21.68 2.22 -24.58
C GLU A 262 22.39 1.11 -23.79
N ALA A 263 23.44 1.44 -23.04
CA ALA A 263 24.16 0.48 -22.20
C ALA A 263 23.28 -0.12 -21.09
N ALA A 264 22.38 0.69 -20.48
CA ALA A 264 21.45 0.20 -19.47
C ALA A 264 20.37 -0.69 -20.09
N ILE A 265 19.88 -0.34 -21.29
CA ILE A 265 18.92 -1.15 -22.05
C ILE A 265 19.57 -2.48 -22.44
N GLU A 266 20.81 -2.46 -22.93
CA GLU A 266 21.56 -3.67 -23.30
C GLU A 266 21.74 -4.60 -22.08
N ALA A 267 22.21 -4.06 -20.95
CA ALA A 267 22.38 -4.82 -19.72
C ALA A 267 21.04 -5.41 -19.21
N GLY A 268 19.97 -4.61 -19.27
CA GLY A 268 18.62 -5.04 -18.93
C GLY A 268 18.11 -6.16 -19.84
N ALA A 269 18.28 -6.02 -21.15
CA ALA A 269 17.89 -7.03 -22.14
C ALA A 269 18.64 -8.35 -21.95
N GLN A 270 19.94 -8.30 -21.67
CA GLN A 270 20.74 -9.50 -21.34
C GLN A 270 20.26 -10.20 -20.07
N ARG A 271 19.73 -9.46 -19.08
CA ARG A 271 19.07 -10.05 -17.91
C ARG A 271 17.75 -10.71 -18.30
N MET A 272 16.93 -10.07 -19.14
CA MET A 272 15.65 -10.64 -19.57
C MET A 272 15.83 -11.92 -20.38
N LEU A 273 16.84 -12.00 -21.24
CA LEU A 273 17.18 -13.25 -21.94
C LEU A 273 17.46 -14.39 -20.95
N ARG A 274 18.27 -14.14 -19.92
CA ARG A 274 18.55 -15.13 -18.86
C ARG A 274 17.31 -15.51 -18.04
N ALA A 275 16.43 -14.54 -17.74
CA ALA A 275 15.16 -14.81 -17.06
C ALA A 275 14.27 -15.72 -17.91
N LEU A 276 14.12 -15.41 -19.20
CA LEU A 276 13.27 -16.16 -20.13
C LEU A 276 13.84 -17.55 -20.42
N GLU A 277 15.14 -17.69 -20.62
CA GLU A 277 15.80 -19.00 -20.73
C GLU A 277 15.48 -19.89 -19.52
N HIS A 278 15.50 -19.32 -18.31
CA HIS A 278 15.12 -20.05 -17.10
C HIS A 278 13.65 -20.45 -17.11
N VAL A 279 12.72 -19.53 -17.40
CA VAL A 279 11.29 -19.84 -17.50
C VAL A 279 11.03 -20.93 -18.55
N HIS A 280 11.64 -20.81 -19.72
CA HIS A 280 11.52 -21.79 -20.81
C HIS A 280 12.12 -23.15 -20.46
N SER A 281 13.17 -23.19 -19.64
CA SER A 281 13.74 -24.45 -19.12
C SER A 281 12.78 -25.23 -18.22
N LYS A 282 11.73 -24.58 -17.71
CA LYS A 282 10.65 -25.20 -16.93
C LYS A 282 9.44 -25.60 -17.79
N GLU A 283 9.62 -25.64 -19.10
CA GLU A 283 8.56 -25.93 -20.08
C GLU A 283 7.39 -24.93 -20.02
N LEU A 284 7.66 -23.70 -19.58
CA LEU A 284 6.71 -22.60 -19.52
C LEU A 284 7.01 -21.54 -20.57
N VAL A 285 5.98 -20.83 -21.01
CA VAL A 285 6.06 -19.59 -21.79
C VAL A 285 5.39 -18.50 -20.96
N HIS A 286 6.02 -17.33 -20.83
CA HIS A 286 5.52 -16.23 -20.01
C HIS A 286 4.27 -15.58 -20.60
N THR A 287 4.24 -15.46 -21.93
CA THR A 287 3.16 -14.92 -22.81
C THR A 287 2.76 -13.47 -22.59
N ASP A 288 3.24 -12.81 -21.53
CA ASP A 288 2.96 -11.39 -21.25
C ASP A 288 4.23 -10.60 -20.87
N VAL A 289 5.31 -10.77 -21.65
CA VAL A 289 6.55 -9.98 -21.47
C VAL A 289 6.31 -8.55 -21.95
N LYS A 290 6.37 -7.60 -21.03
CA LYS A 290 6.19 -6.16 -21.30
C LYS A 290 6.88 -5.33 -20.22
N GLY A 291 7.08 -4.04 -20.50
CA GLY A 291 7.74 -3.12 -19.58
C GLY A 291 7.09 -3.02 -18.19
N ASP A 292 5.78 -3.24 -18.07
CA ASP A 292 5.06 -3.26 -16.79
C ASP A 292 5.39 -4.47 -15.91
N ASN A 293 5.74 -5.60 -16.54
CA ASN A 293 6.07 -6.86 -15.89
C ASN A 293 7.58 -7.04 -15.68
N ILE A 294 8.38 -6.03 -16.04
CA ILE A 294 9.83 -5.99 -15.77
C ILE A 294 10.08 -4.95 -14.70
N PHE A 295 10.44 -5.42 -13.51
CA PHE A 295 10.66 -4.59 -12.33
C PHE A 295 12.11 -4.13 -12.23
N VAL A 296 12.31 -2.95 -11.65
CA VAL A 296 13.63 -2.33 -11.45
C VAL A 296 13.89 -2.19 -9.96
N ASP A 297 15.02 -2.72 -9.49
CA ASP A 297 15.45 -2.57 -8.09
C ASP A 297 16.24 -1.27 -7.84
N MET A 298 16.75 -1.13 -6.61
CA MET A 298 17.49 0.07 -6.18
C MET A 298 18.84 0.23 -6.88
N ASP A 299 19.39 -0.86 -7.42
CA ASP A 299 20.67 -0.87 -8.14
C ASP A 299 20.46 -0.64 -9.65
N GLY A 300 19.21 -0.53 -10.10
CA GLY A 300 18.83 -0.37 -11.50
C GLY A 300 18.74 -1.69 -12.27
N ASP A 301 18.85 -2.82 -11.58
CA ASP A 301 18.81 -4.14 -12.18
C ASP A 301 17.37 -4.55 -12.53
N TRP A 302 17.20 -5.24 -13.66
CA TRP A 302 15.90 -5.70 -14.15
C TRP A 302 15.54 -7.10 -13.64
N TRP A 303 14.27 -7.28 -13.30
CA TRP A 303 13.69 -8.51 -12.75
C TRP A 303 12.37 -8.83 -13.44
N LEU A 304 12.27 -9.96 -14.13
CA LEU A 304 11.04 -10.41 -14.76
C LEU A 304 10.03 -10.87 -13.69
N GLY A 305 8.79 -10.40 -13.75
CA GLY A 305 7.73 -10.83 -12.83
C GLY A 305 6.39 -11.03 -13.52
N ASP A 306 5.38 -11.32 -12.70
CA ASP A 306 3.99 -11.61 -13.11
C ASP A 306 3.81 -12.81 -14.04
N LEU A 307 3.83 -14.01 -13.43
CA LEU A 307 3.55 -15.28 -14.11
C LEU A 307 2.05 -15.56 -14.30
N GLY A 308 1.17 -14.56 -14.12
CA GLY A 308 -0.29 -14.74 -14.17
C GLY A 308 -0.82 -15.20 -15.53
N SER A 309 -0.09 -14.92 -16.61
CA SER A 309 -0.43 -15.38 -17.98
C SER A 309 0.36 -16.61 -18.41
N ALA A 310 1.34 -17.05 -17.62
CA ALA A 310 2.25 -18.11 -18.03
C ALA A 310 1.51 -19.44 -18.22
N VAL A 311 1.90 -20.17 -19.26
CA VAL A 311 1.31 -21.47 -19.62
C VAL A 311 2.40 -22.43 -20.08
N GLU A 312 2.11 -23.73 -20.05
CA GLU A 312 3.01 -24.74 -20.60
C GLU A 312 3.23 -24.53 -22.12
N VAL A 313 4.42 -24.90 -22.60
CA VAL A 313 4.72 -24.91 -24.04
C VAL A 313 3.65 -25.73 -24.78
N ALA A 314 3.19 -25.22 -25.92
CA ALA A 314 2.09 -25.75 -26.74
C ALA A 314 0.67 -25.69 -26.13
N ALA A 315 0.50 -25.32 -24.86
CA ALA A 315 -0.83 -25.04 -24.31
C ALA A 315 -1.45 -23.79 -24.96
N ALA A 316 -2.78 -23.68 -24.95
CA ALA A 316 -3.45 -22.52 -25.51
C ALA A 316 -3.18 -21.27 -24.67
N VAL A 317 -2.68 -20.19 -25.30
CA VAL A 317 -2.49 -18.88 -24.64
C VAL A 317 -3.83 -18.36 -24.15
N GLN A 318 -3.95 -18.14 -22.83
CA GLN A 318 -5.19 -17.69 -22.20
C GLN A 318 -5.29 -16.16 -22.13
N SER A 319 -4.15 -15.51 -21.88
CA SER A 319 -4.00 -14.06 -21.76
C SER A 319 -2.63 -13.61 -22.27
N THR A 320 -2.61 -12.40 -22.81
CA THR A 320 -1.42 -11.69 -23.29
C THR A 320 -1.83 -10.24 -23.55
N THR A 321 -0.89 -9.31 -23.51
CA THR A 321 -1.13 -7.93 -23.93
C THR A 321 -1.03 -7.81 -25.45
N ASP A 322 -2.09 -7.28 -26.07
CA ASP A 322 -2.15 -7.00 -27.50
C ASP A 322 -1.27 -5.77 -27.85
N TRP A 323 0.06 -5.91 -27.85
CA TRP A 323 0.96 -4.78 -28.12
C TRP A 323 1.88 -4.98 -29.33
N PHE A 324 2.47 -6.17 -29.50
CA PHE A 324 3.54 -6.37 -30.50
C PHE A 324 3.27 -7.45 -31.55
N SER A 325 2.29 -8.33 -31.36
CA SER A 325 1.97 -9.34 -32.36
C SER A 325 0.92 -8.81 -33.34
N GLN A 326 1.23 -8.81 -34.64
CA GLN A 326 0.23 -8.59 -35.69
C GLN A 326 -0.85 -9.70 -35.71
N GLN A 327 -0.69 -10.74 -34.89
CA GLN A 327 -1.54 -11.91 -34.81
C GLN A 327 -2.11 -12.03 -33.39
N LYS A 328 -3.42 -12.24 -33.27
CA LYS A 328 -4.02 -12.59 -31.97
C LYS A 328 -3.43 -13.91 -31.48
N LEU A 329 -2.60 -13.86 -30.45
CA LEU A 329 -1.97 -15.05 -29.86
C LEU A 329 -2.94 -15.83 -28.97
N LYS A 330 -3.94 -15.17 -28.38
CA LYS A 330 -4.94 -15.83 -27.54
C LYS A 330 -5.60 -17.00 -28.27
N GLY A 331 -5.60 -18.17 -27.63
CA GLY A 331 -6.10 -19.43 -28.19
C GLY A 331 -5.10 -20.18 -29.07
N GLN A 332 -3.99 -19.56 -29.48
CA GLN A 332 -2.92 -20.27 -30.21
C GLN A 332 -2.05 -21.08 -29.24
N PRO A 333 -1.39 -22.16 -29.72
CA PRO A 333 -0.39 -22.87 -28.93
C PRO A 333 0.77 -21.94 -28.56
N ALA A 334 1.09 -21.87 -27.27
CA ALA A 334 2.18 -21.08 -26.71
C ALA A 334 3.53 -21.57 -27.23
N LYS A 335 4.39 -20.62 -27.61
CA LYS A 335 5.74 -20.89 -28.13
C LYS A 335 6.71 -19.94 -27.47
N THR A 336 7.87 -20.45 -27.10
CA THR A 336 8.94 -19.65 -26.46
C THR A 336 9.33 -18.42 -27.26
N ARG A 337 9.31 -18.50 -28.60
CA ARG A 337 9.57 -17.37 -29.52
C ARG A 337 8.57 -16.21 -29.44
N TYR A 338 7.48 -16.34 -28.67
CA TYR A 338 6.52 -15.26 -28.45
C TYR A 338 6.96 -14.32 -27.33
N ASP A 339 7.77 -14.82 -26.39
CA ASP A 339 8.45 -14.02 -25.38
C ASP A 339 9.70 -13.36 -25.99
#